data_AF-A0A7S3CE65-F1
#
_entry.id   AF-A0A7S3CE65-F1
#
_cell.length_a   1.000
_cell.length_b   1.000
_cell.length_c   1.000
_cell.angle_alpha   90.00
_cell.angle_beta   90.00
_cell.angle_gamma   90.00
#
_symmetry.space_group_name_H-M   'P 1'
#
loop_
_entity.id
_entity.type
_entity.pdbx_description
1 polymer ?
#
loop_
_entity_poly.entity_id
_entity_poly.type
_entity_poly.pdbx_seq_one_letter_code
_entity_poly.pdbx_strand_id
1 'polypeptide(L)'
;RLASPRVASRPVCLNDRSTRSIVDSIEEVVRPPTQPESCVRWADCALGDSHACGITEDGSVYAWGLNDRGQCASKEGTSTSGAHDFCLLRPTRVSALDSFQPSTCVSCGFEHSCCVIDGGIVAWGSNEYGQCGTSAAVMGSDADRRGHQPHCSSSTAPSSSDICSWKPRPVRSLRGVRVVSVVCGHHHTTCLTFQGSVFAWGSNSSGQLGLGDTCNRQQPEMIRALWATPVVALACGSSHTVALTRQRMVLSWGRAKYGQLGLLLQSEEGEDGGQGTLKQSHSARFCCVSPSLKRQRTPHVSMVNQGQLSSLREMGIEEGEALAALEATNNQGVELAIEWIFSQRQLEGCAGGG
;
A
#
# COMPACT_ATOMS: atom_id res chain seq x y z
N ARG A 1 0.86 15.44 29.32
CA ARG A 1 -0.53 15.67 28.86
C ARG A 1 -0.49 16.03 27.37
N LEU A 2 -0.38 15.03 26.50
CA LEU A 2 -0.66 15.18 25.08
C LEU A 2 -2.00 14.49 24.86
N ALA A 3 -2.99 15.25 24.42
CA ALA A 3 -4.32 14.75 24.15
C ALA A 3 -4.23 13.72 23.02
N SER A 4 -4.46 12.46 23.34
CA SER A 4 -4.67 11.41 22.36
C SER A 4 -5.91 11.80 21.52
N PRO A 5 -5.84 11.83 20.18
CA PRO A 5 -7.00 12.15 19.37
C PRO A 5 -8.07 11.08 19.63
N ARG A 6 -9.18 11.50 20.24
CA ARG A 6 -10.39 10.72 20.57
C ARG A 6 -11.16 10.26 19.33
N VAL A 7 -10.48 9.64 18.36
CA VAL A 7 -11.11 9.02 17.20
C VAL A 7 -10.44 7.67 16.91
N ALA A 8 -10.28 6.84 17.93
CA ALA A 8 -10.34 5.40 17.72
C ALA A 8 -11.81 5.09 17.46
N SER A 9 -12.15 4.70 16.25
CA SER A 9 -13.45 4.08 15.99
C SER A 9 -13.63 2.94 16.98
N ARG A 10 -14.67 3.03 17.82
CA ARG A 10 -14.95 2.03 18.85
C ARG A 10 -15.02 0.63 18.19
N PRO A 11 -14.32 -0.38 18.71
CA PRO A 11 -14.34 -1.71 18.13
C PRO A 11 -15.76 -2.27 18.10
N VAL A 12 -16.12 -2.90 16.99
CA VAL A 12 -17.50 -3.28 16.64
C VAL A 12 -18.09 -4.30 17.63
N CYS A 13 -17.23 -5.13 18.22
CA CYS A 13 -17.60 -6.18 19.18
C CYS A 13 -17.98 -5.69 20.59
N LEU A 14 -17.79 -4.41 20.92
CA LEU A 14 -18.28 -3.89 22.18
C LEU A 14 -19.81 -3.84 22.21
N ASN A 15 -20.56 -4.17 21.15
CA ASN A 15 -22.02 -4.09 21.22
C ASN A 15 -22.68 -5.10 22.19
N ASP A 16 -21.98 -6.15 22.63
CA ASP A 16 -22.43 -6.98 23.74
C ASP A 16 -22.00 -6.37 25.10
N ARG A 17 -22.95 -6.26 26.04
CA ARG A 17 -22.70 -5.72 27.39
C ARG A 17 -21.73 -6.58 28.18
N SER A 18 -21.69 -7.89 27.93
CA SER A 18 -20.86 -8.84 28.68
C SER A 18 -19.37 -8.70 28.34
N THR A 19 -19.04 -8.58 27.05
CA THR A 19 -17.68 -8.39 26.54
C THR A 19 -17.17 -6.97 26.82
N ARG A 20 -18.04 -5.94 26.74
CA ARG A 20 -17.76 -4.58 27.24
C ARG A 20 -17.24 -4.61 28.67
N SER A 21 -17.96 -5.31 29.56
CA SER A 21 -17.62 -5.33 30.98
C SER A 21 -16.23 -5.89 31.28
N ILE A 22 -15.69 -6.78 30.46
CA ILE A 22 -14.36 -7.39 30.71
C ILE A 22 -13.25 -6.50 30.16
N VAL A 23 -13.37 -6.01 28.92
CA VAL A 23 -12.34 -5.12 28.35
C VAL A 23 -12.30 -3.79 29.08
N ASP A 24 -13.46 -3.22 29.43
CA ASP A 24 -13.57 -1.98 30.21
C ASP A 24 -13.09 -2.17 31.67
N SER A 25 -12.98 -3.41 32.15
CA SER A 25 -12.41 -3.72 33.49
C SER A 25 -10.89 -3.82 33.51
N ILE A 26 -10.25 -3.88 32.33
CA ILE A 26 -8.79 -3.88 32.24
C ILE A 26 -8.32 -2.48 32.56
N GLU A 27 -7.59 -2.34 33.66
CA GLU A 27 -7.06 -1.05 34.08
C GLU A 27 -6.03 -0.54 33.05
N GLU A 28 -6.25 0.65 32.51
CA GLU A 28 -5.25 1.34 31.69
C GLU A 28 -4.04 1.68 32.58
N VAL A 29 -2.96 0.93 32.43
CA VAL A 29 -1.75 1.18 33.21
C VAL A 29 -0.71 1.90 32.37
N VAL A 30 -0.35 3.12 32.79
CA VAL A 30 0.81 3.83 32.25
C VAL A 30 2.06 3.27 32.92
N ARG A 31 2.87 2.52 32.18
CA ARG A 31 4.13 1.93 32.67
C ARG A 31 5.32 2.42 31.85
N PRO A 32 6.53 2.50 32.44
CA PRO A 32 7.75 2.65 31.64
C PRO A 32 7.94 1.44 30.70
N PRO A 33 8.81 1.56 29.68
CA PRO A 33 9.16 0.43 28.81
C PRO A 33 9.51 -0.80 29.64
N THR A 34 8.73 -1.86 29.46
CA THR A 34 8.82 -3.10 30.24
C THR A 34 8.87 -4.28 29.29
N GLN A 35 9.75 -5.24 29.58
CA GLN A 35 9.84 -6.45 28.79
C GLN A 35 8.62 -7.34 29.12
N PRO A 36 7.93 -7.91 28.11
CA PRO A 36 6.94 -8.94 28.37
C PRO A 36 7.59 -10.10 29.12
N GLU A 37 6.90 -10.68 30.11
CA GLU A 37 7.36 -11.88 30.82
C GLU A 37 7.46 -13.07 29.86
N SER A 38 8.58 -13.21 29.14
CA SER A 38 8.84 -14.32 28.24
C SER A 38 10.34 -14.52 28.00
N CYS A 39 10.76 -15.78 27.91
CA CYS A 39 12.11 -16.16 27.47
C CYS A 39 12.28 -16.09 25.94
N VAL A 40 11.36 -15.43 25.23
CA VAL A 40 11.31 -15.37 23.77
C VAL A 40 12.30 -14.33 23.26
N ARG A 41 13.07 -14.69 22.23
CA ARG A 41 13.95 -13.76 21.51
C ARG A 41 13.24 -13.22 20.27
N TRP A 42 12.96 -11.93 20.29
CA TRP A 42 12.23 -11.22 19.23
C TRP A 42 13.20 -10.71 18.16
N ALA A 43 12.86 -10.92 16.90
CA ALA A 43 13.61 -10.44 15.75
C ALA A 43 13.02 -9.16 15.14
N ASP A 44 11.68 -9.03 15.14
CA ASP A 44 10.97 -7.85 14.62
C ASP A 44 9.56 -7.76 15.23
N CYS A 45 8.92 -6.61 15.11
CA CYS A 45 7.55 -6.39 15.55
C CYS A 45 6.80 -5.38 14.66
N ALA A 46 5.47 -5.53 14.64
CA ALA A 46 4.57 -4.64 13.93
C ALA A 46 3.40 -4.24 14.83
N LEU A 47 2.94 -3.01 14.66
CA LEU A 47 1.83 -2.44 15.43
C LEU A 47 0.64 -2.19 14.50
N GLY A 48 -0.52 -2.67 14.92
CA GLY A 48 -1.80 -2.25 14.37
C GLY A 48 -2.40 -1.14 15.23
N ASP A 49 -3.69 -0.87 15.04
CA ASP A 49 -4.40 0.14 15.83
C ASP A 49 -4.68 -0.34 17.26
N SER A 50 -5.17 -1.57 17.39
CA SER A 50 -5.61 -2.18 18.66
C SER A 50 -4.98 -3.55 18.93
N HIS A 51 -4.00 -3.96 18.11
CA HIS A 51 -3.26 -5.21 18.24
C HIS A 51 -1.81 -5.05 17.80
N ALA A 52 -0.98 -6.04 18.08
CA ALA A 52 0.41 -6.08 17.66
C ALA A 52 0.80 -7.51 17.27
N CYS A 53 1.82 -7.60 16.41
CA CYS A 53 2.47 -8.84 16.06
C CYS A 53 3.96 -8.76 16.32
N GLY A 54 4.56 -9.90 16.63
CA GLY A 54 6.01 -10.05 16.78
C GLY A 54 6.47 -11.31 16.07
N ILE A 55 7.69 -11.27 15.55
CA ILE A 55 8.39 -12.46 15.07
C ILE A 55 9.59 -12.74 15.93
N THR A 56 9.87 -14.02 16.13
CA THR A 56 11.01 -14.49 16.90
C THR A 56 12.20 -14.78 16.00
N GLU A 57 13.38 -15.01 16.57
CA GLU A 57 14.59 -15.36 15.80
C GLU A 57 14.44 -16.64 14.96
N ASP A 58 13.59 -17.59 15.38
CA ASP A 58 13.22 -18.79 14.62
C ASP A 58 12.09 -18.53 13.58
N GLY A 59 11.61 -17.29 13.47
CA GLY A 59 10.55 -16.88 12.54
C GLY A 59 9.14 -17.33 12.93
N SER A 60 8.93 -17.76 14.18
CA SER A 60 7.59 -18.00 14.73
C SER A 60 6.86 -16.66 14.91
N VAL A 61 5.59 -16.61 14.53
CA VAL A 61 4.75 -15.41 14.63
C VAL A 61 3.90 -15.45 15.89
N TYR A 62 3.87 -14.33 16.61
CA TYR A 62 3.01 -14.09 17.76
C TYR A 62 2.11 -12.89 17.50
N ALA A 63 0.91 -12.91 18.06
CA ALA A 63 -0.01 -11.78 18.04
C ALA A 63 -0.64 -11.57 19.42
N TRP A 64 -0.95 -10.31 19.74
CA TRP A 64 -1.64 -9.94 20.97
C TRP A 64 -2.44 -8.64 20.79
N GLY A 65 -3.35 -8.37 21.72
CA GLY A 65 -4.32 -7.27 21.66
C GLY A 65 -5.69 -7.72 21.18
N LEU A 66 -6.49 -6.77 20.71
CA LEU A 66 -7.86 -7.00 20.25
C LEU A 66 -7.89 -8.03 19.10
N ASN A 67 -8.86 -8.94 19.13
CA ASN A 67 -9.00 -10.04 18.18
C ASN A 67 -10.45 -10.21 17.71
N ASP A 68 -11.27 -9.17 17.78
CA ASP A 68 -12.70 -9.24 17.46
C ASP A 68 -13.04 -9.46 15.99
N ARG A 69 -12.08 -9.20 15.10
CA ARG A 69 -12.13 -9.48 13.67
C ARG A 69 -11.20 -10.62 13.28
N GLY A 70 -10.61 -11.32 14.25
CA GLY A 70 -9.61 -12.37 14.02
C GLY A 70 -8.21 -11.87 13.66
N GLN A 71 -7.88 -10.59 13.93
CA GLN A 71 -6.61 -9.94 13.61
C GLN A 71 -5.39 -10.50 14.37
N CYS A 72 -5.62 -11.30 15.41
CA CYS A 72 -4.58 -12.07 16.11
C CYS A 72 -4.55 -13.55 15.73
N ALA A 73 -5.41 -14.01 14.80
CA ALA A 73 -5.46 -15.39 14.31
C ALA A 73 -5.59 -16.48 15.42
N SER A 74 -6.17 -16.11 16.57
CA SER A 74 -6.63 -17.05 17.59
C SER A 74 -8.10 -17.36 17.36
N LYS A 75 -8.47 -18.64 17.24
CA LYS A 75 -9.88 -19.03 17.10
C LYS A 75 -10.64 -18.77 18.38
N GLU A 76 -11.93 -18.45 18.22
CA GLU A 76 -12.96 -18.68 19.23
C GLU A 76 -12.89 -20.15 19.69
N GLY A 77 -12.56 -20.35 20.96
CA GLY A 77 -12.55 -21.63 21.62
C GLY A 77 -13.93 -22.27 21.53
N THR A 78 -13.95 -23.57 21.28
CA THR A 78 -15.12 -24.46 21.37
C THR A 78 -15.66 -24.60 22.81
N SER A 79 -15.43 -23.62 23.67
CA SER A 79 -15.88 -23.59 25.05
C SER A 79 -17.17 -22.78 25.13
N THR A 80 -18.23 -23.43 25.58
CA THR A 80 -19.56 -22.91 25.94
C THR A 80 -19.54 -21.85 27.07
N SER A 81 -18.44 -21.12 27.27
CA SER A 81 -18.31 -20.09 28.29
C SER A 81 -17.32 -18.98 27.87
N GLY A 82 -17.89 -17.85 27.40
CA GLY A 82 -17.54 -16.51 27.88
C GLY A 82 -16.24 -15.86 27.39
N ALA A 83 -16.39 -14.86 26.51
CA ALA A 83 -15.70 -13.55 26.48
C ALA A 83 -14.15 -13.42 26.53
N HIS A 84 -13.39 -14.49 26.73
CA HIS A 84 -11.92 -14.44 26.90
C HIS A 84 -11.12 -14.50 25.58
N ASP A 85 -11.76 -14.69 24.42
CA ASP A 85 -11.07 -14.81 23.12
C ASP A 85 -11.01 -13.53 22.27
N PHE A 86 -11.64 -12.44 22.75
CA PHE A 86 -11.71 -11.18 22.00
C PHE A 86 -10.50 -10.27 22.21
N CYS A 87 -9.69 -10.48 23.25
CA CYS A 87 -8.50 -9.69 23.51
C CYS A 87 -7.41 -10.56 24.14
N LEU A 88 -6.28 -10.69 23.43
CA LEU A 88 -5.13 -11.48 23.86
C LEU A 88 -4.20 -10.58 24.67
N LEU A 89 -4.19 -10.73 25.99
CA LEU A 89 -3.43 -9.86 26.91
C LEU A 89 -1.93 -10.17 26.97
N ARG A 90 -1.49 -11.26 26.33
CA ARG A 90 -0.10 -11.69 26.28
C ARG A 90 0.25 -12.11 24.84
N PRO A 91 1.52 -11.98 24.43
CA PRO A 91 1.99 -12.52 23.15
C PRO A 91 1.59 -14.00 23.01
N THR A 92 0.72 -14.29 22.05
CA THR A 92 0.18 -15.63 21.82
C THR A 92 0.66 -16.13 20.45
N ARG A 93 1.22 -17.34 20.42
CA ARG A 93 1.78 -17.92 19.19
C ARG A 93 0.67 -18.23 18.19
N VAL A 94 0.82 -17.76 16.95
CA VAL A 94 -0.12 -18.04 15.86
C VAL A 94 0.16 -19.44 15.31
N SER A 95 -0.29 -20.47 16.02
CA SER A 95 0.03 -21.88 15.70
C SER A 95 -0.46 -22.36 14.33
N ALA A 96 -1.44 -21.66 13.74
CA ALA A 96 -1.86 -21.92 12.37
C ALA A 96 -0.74 -21.68 11.34
N LEU A 97 0.29 -20.89 11.69
CA LEU A 97 1.46 -20.63 10.85
C LEU A 97 2.57 -21.68 11.02
N ASP A 98 2.47 -22.61 11.98
CA ASP A 98 3.52 -23.60 12.27
C ASP A 98 3.74 -24.60 11.13
N SER A 99 2.71 -24.80 10.31
CA SER A 99 2.79 -25.64 9.11
C SER A 99 3.51 -24.95 7.93
N PHE A 100 3.80 -23.66 8.07
CA PHE A 100 4.48 -22.86 7.05
C PHE A 100 5.97 -22.71 7.39
N GLN A 101 6.74 -22.19 6.43
CA GLN A 101 8.14 -21.81 6.66
C GLN A 101 8.25 -20.63 7.64
N PRO A 102 9.42 -20.41 8.26
CA PRO A 102 9.68 -19.25 9.11
C PRO A 102 9.31 -17.94 8.43
N SER A 103 8.63 -17.05 9.16
CA SER A 103 8.29 -15.74 8.64
C SER A 103 9.49 -14.80 8.67
N THR A 104 9.61 -13.97 7.64
CA THR A 104 10.71 -12.99 7.53
C THR A 104 10.30 -11.58 7.92
N CYS A 105 9.01 -11.26 7.94
CA CYS A 105 8.48 -9.98 8.38
C CYS A 105 6.98 -10.06 8.64
N VAL A 106 6.50 -9.17 9.52
CA VAL A 106 5.09 -8.99 9.86
C VAL A 106 4.68 -7.53 9.65
N SER A 107 3.40 -7.32 9.38
CA SER A 107 2.79 -6.00 9.30
C SER A 107 1.35 -6.06 9.78
N CYS A 108 0.92 -5.01 10.47
CA CYS A 108 -0.41 -4.91 11.06
C CYS A 108 -1.11 -3.64 10.58
N GLY A 109 -2.40 -3.76 10.25
CA GLY A 109 -3.27 -2.64 9.93
C GLY A 109 -4.26 -2.33 11.05
N PHE A 110 -5.43 -1.81 10.71
CA PHE A 110 -6.47 -1.49 11.71
C PHE A 110 -7.08 -2.75 12.33
N GLU A 111 -7.47 -3.71 11.48
CA GLU A 111 -8.15 -4.96 11.87
C GLU A 111 -7.63 -6.18 11.09
N HIS A 112 -6.46 -6.07 10.46
CA HIS A 112 -5.86 -7.15 9.68
C HIS A 112 -4.36 -7.20 9.92
N SER A 113 -3.79 -8.35 9.63
CA SER A 113 -2.37 -8.64 9.80
C SER A 113 -1.88 -9.46 8.62
N CYS A 114 -0.64 -9.21 8.24
CA CYS A 114 0.02 -9.89 7.14
C CYS A 114 1.43 -10.29 7.56
N CYS A 115 1.93 -11.37 6.98
CA CYS A 115 3.33 -11.74 7.10
C CYS A 115 3.86 -12.26 5.77
N VAL A 116 5.18 -12.18 5.60
CA VAL A 116 5.87 -12.82 4.48
C VAL A 116 6.38 -14.18 4.91
N ILE A 117 6.07 -15.19 4.11
CA ILE A 117 6.55 -16.56 4.29
C ILE A 117 6.93 -17.12 2.91
N ASP A 118 8.17 -17.62 2.79
CA ASP A 118 8.71 -18.19 1.55
C ASP A 118 8.55 -17.27 0.32
N GLY A 119 8.72 -15.96 0.52
CA GLY A 119 8.53 -14.94 -0.51
C GLY A 119 7.08 -14.73 -0.95
N GLY A 120 6.10 -15.41 -0.35
CA GLY A 120 4.67 -15.15 -0.51
C GLY A 120 4.10 -14.36 0.67
N ILE A 121 2.81 -14.01 0.60
CA ILE A 121 2.11 -13.30 1.67
C ILE A 121 1.02 -14.20 2.25
N VAL A 122 0.94 -14.22 3.58
CA VAL A 122 -0.18 -14.80 4.32
C VAL A 122 -0.85 -13.68 5.12
N ALA A 123 -2.18 -13.59 5.03
CA ALA A 123 -2.97 -12.53 5.66
C ALA A 123 -4.13 -13.10 6.49
N TRP A 124 -4.53 -12.38 7.53
CA TRP A 124 -5.67 -12.70 8.39
C TRP A 124 -6.31 -11.45 8.99
N GLY A 125 -7.52 -11.61 9.55
CA GLY A 125 -8.32 -10.52 10.10
C GLY A 125 -9.38 -10.02 9.12
N SER A 126 -9.93 -8.83 9.39
CA SER A 126 -10.98 -8.18 8.61
C SER A 126 -10.63 -8.10 7.12
N ASN A 127 -11.59 -8.42 6.25
CA ASN A 127 -11.45 -8.35 4.79
C ASN A 127 -12.61 -7.58 4.13
N GLU A 128 -13.27 -6.68 4.85
CA GLU A 128 -14.44 -5.93 4.36
C GLU A 128 -14.16 -5.11 3.10
N TYR A 129 -12.93 -4.63 2.95
CA TYR A 129 -12.48 -3.85 1.79
C TYR A 129 -11.56 -4.64 0.85
N GLY A 130 -11.36 -5.94 1.12
CA GLY A 130 -10.41 -6.76 0.38
C GLY A 130 -8.97 -6.67 0.88
N GLN A 131 -8.70 -6.05 2.04
CA GLN A 131 -7.36 -5.80 2.56
C GLN A 131 -6.54 -7.06 2.86
N CYS A 132 -7.17 -8.22 3.07
CA CYS A 132 -6.42 -9.48 3.16
C CYS A 132 -5.97 -9.98 1.78
N GLY A 133 -6.58 -9.53 0.68
CA GLY A 133 -6.18 -9.88 -0.69
C GLY A 133 -6.47 -11.35 -1.07
N THR A 134 -7.20 -12.07 -0.23
CA THR A 134 -7.43 -13.52 -0.34
C THR A 134 -8.72 -13.89 -1.06
N SER A 135 -9.53 -12.91 -1.44
CA SER A 135 -10.81 -13.12 -2.14
C SER A 135 -10.57 -13.82 -3.48
N ALA A 136 -11.43 -14.79 -3.84
CA ALA A 136 -11.36 -15.42 -5.16
C ALA A 136 -11.59 -14.37 -6.27
N ALA A 137 -10.92 -14.52 -7.41
CA ALA A 137 -11.16 -13.62 -8.54
C ALA A 137 -12.60 -13.83 -8.99
N VAL A 138 -13.43 -12.79 -8.95
CA VAL A 138 -14.76 -12.85 -9.55
C VAL A 138 -14.53 -12.89 -11.06
N MET A 139 -14.47 -14.10 -11.62
CA MET A 139 -14.60 -14.30 -13.07
C MET A 139 -16.00 -13.80 -13.45
N GLY A 140 -16.04 -12.92 -14.45
CA GLY A 140 -17.12 -11.97 -14.72
C GLY A 140 -18.54 -12.52 -14.55
N SER A 141 -19.36 -11.78 -13.80
CA SER A 141 -20.79 -11.80 -14.03
C SER A 141 -21.07 -11.08 -15.35
N ASP A 142 -22.09 -11.55 -16.07
CA ASP A 142 -22.57 -11.12 -17.41
C ASP A 142 -22.91 -9.62 -17.60
N ALA A 143 -22.43 -8.72 -16.73
CA ALA A 143 -22.65 -7.28 -16.82
C ALA A 143 -21.80 -6.57 -17.91
N ASP A 144 -20.78 -7.24 -18.46
CA ASP A 144 -19.79 -6.63 -19.37
C ASP A 144 -20.24 -6.54 -20.85
N ARG A 145 -21.53 -6.76 -21.15
CA ARG A 145 -22.07 -6.72 -22.52
C ARG A 145 -22.66 -5.37 -22.97
N ARG A 146 -22.55 -4.32 -22.15
CA ARG A 146 -22.95 -2.96 -22.54
C ARG A 146 -21.82 -2.01 -22.19
N GLY A 147 -21.14 -1.49 -23.22
CA GLY A 147 -19.97 -0.60 -23.13
C GLY A 147 -20.21 0.73 -22.40
N HIS A 148 -20.49 0.66 -21.11
CA HIS A 148 -20.46 1.76 -20.17
C HIS A 148 -19.13 1.68 -19.43
N GLN A 149 -18.50 2.84 -19.20
CA GLN A 149 -17.30 2.95 -18.37
C GLN A 149 -17.49 2.20 -17.04
N PRO A 150 -16.44 1.63 -16.43
CA PRO A 150 -16.55 0.90 -15.19
C PRO A 150 -16.91 1.89 -14.07
N HIS A 151 -18.21 2.13 -13.89
CA HIS A 151 -18.72 2.77 -12.70
C HIS A 151 -18.33 1.86 -11.53
N CYS A 152 -17.64 2.40 -10.52
CA CYS A 152 -17.37 1.69 -9.27
C CYS A 152 -18.73 1.29 -8.68
N SER A 153 -19.25 0.13 -9.05
CA SER A 153 -20.44 -0.42 -8.45
C SER A 153 -20.05 -0.68 -7.01
N SER A 154 -20.81 -0.07 -6.09
CA SER A 154 -20.71 -0.31 -4.66
C SER A 154 -20.45 -1.79 -4.46
N SER A 155 -19.25 -2.11 -3.97
CA SER A 155 -18.79 -3.46 -3.70
C SER A 155 -19.95 -4.20 -3.06
N THR A 156 -20.60 -5.08 -3.82
CA THR A 156 -21.57 -6.00 -3.23
C THR A 156 -20.76 -6.72 -2.18
N ALA A 157 -21.09 -6.49 -0.90
CA ALA A 157 -20.38 -7.08 0.20
C ALA A 157 -20.21 -8.57 -0.13
N PRO A 158 -18.99 -9.14 -0.04
CA PRO A 158 -18.83 -10.56 -0.29
C PRO A 158 -19.88 -11.29 0.54
N SER A 159 -20.57 -12.26 -0.06
CA SER A 159 -21.47 -13.14 0.68
C SER A 159 -20.72 -13.60 1.94
N SER A 160 -21.41 -13.61 3.08
CA SER A 160 -20.88 -13.77 4.44
C SER A 160 -19.89 -14.92 4.68
N SER A 161 -19.67 -15.79 3.69
CA SER A 161 -18.70 -16.87 3.62
C SER A 161 -17.24 -16.46 3.37
N ASP A 162 -16.95 -15.26 2.84
CA ASP A 162 -15.57 -14.86 2.40
C ASP A 162 -14.92 -13.71 3.19
N ILE A 163 -15.50 -13.32 4.32
CA ILE A 163 -14.87 -12.41 5.30
C ILE A 163 -13.70 -13.19 5.92
N CYS A 164 -12.45 -12.68 5.92
CA CYS A 164 -11.32 -13.47 6.41
C CYS A 164 -11.44 -13.81 7.90
N SER A 165 -11.96 -15.00 8.07
CA SER A 165 -12.12 -15.81 9.25
C SER A 165 -10.77 -16.09 9.88
N TRP A 166 -10.50 -15.55 11.08
CA TRP A 166 -9.72 -16.09 12.24
C TRP A 166 -8.48 -16.99 12.03
N LYS A 167 -8.04 -17.19 10.79
CA LYS A 167 -7.09 -18.17 10.31
C LYS A 167 -6.27 -17.51 9.21
N PRO A 168 -4.94 -17.58 9.28
CA PRO A 168 -4.04 -17.15 8.22
C PRO A 168 -4.36 -17.83 6.89
N ARG A 169 -4.47 -17.03 5.83
CA ARG A 169 -4.74 -17.49 4.46
C ARG A 169 -3.70 -16.94 3.49
N PRO A 170 -3.12 -17.78 2.60
CA PRO A 170 -2.20 -17.30 1.58
C PRO A 170 -2.88 -16.41 0.53
N VAL A 171 -2.21 -15.32 0.15
CA VAL A 171 -2.62 -14.43 -0.94
C VAL A 171 -2.22 -15.06 -2.28
N ARG A 172 -3.12 -15.87 -2.84
CA ARG A 172 -2.80 -16.75 -3.98
C ARG A 172 -2.56 -16.00 -5.30
N SER A 173 -3.07 -14.79 -5.47
CA SER A 173 -2.87 -13.98 -6.68
C SER A 173 -1.41 -13.54 -6.87
N LEU A 174 -0.59 -13.55 -5.81
CA LEU A 174 0.85 -13.25 -5.87
C LEU A 174 1.73 -14.50 -6.02
N ARG A 175 1.16 -15.66 -6.35
CA ARG A 175 1.96 -16.87 -6.60
C ARG A 175 2.97 -16.63 -7.72
N GLY A 176 4.23 -16.98 -7.47
CA GLY A 176 5.35 -16.76 -8.40
C GLY A 176 5.98 -15.37 -8.32
N VAL A 177 5.41 -14.44 -7.53
CA VAL A 177 6.01 -13.14 -7.24
C VAL A 177 6.79 -13.23 -5.94
N ARG A 178 8.09 -12.94 -5.98
CA ARG A 178 8.94 -12.93 -4.77
C ARG A 178 8.78 -11.62 -4.01
N VAL A 179 7.97 -11.64 -2.96
CA VAL A 179 7.76 -10.54 -2.01
C VAL A 179 8.89 -10.50 -0.98
N VAL A 180 9.37 -9.30 -0.68
CA VAL A 180 10.43 -9.06 0.34
C VAL A 180 9.92 -8.27 1.54
N SER A 181 8.85 -7.48 1.37
CA SER A 181 8.26 -6.69 2.43
C SER A 181 6.77 -6.50 2.18
N VAL A 182 5.98 -6.49 3.25
CA VAL A 182 4.55 -6.18 3.25
C VAL A 182 4.32 -5.05 4.26
N VAL A 183 3.48 -4.09 3.89
CA VAL A 183 3.15 -2.93 4.72
C VAL A 183 1.66 -2.66 4.66
N CYS A 184 1.04 -2.55 5.84
CA CYS A 184 -0.39 -2.35 6.01
C CYS A 184 -0.68 -0.90 6.38
N GLY A 185 -1.69 -0.29 5.75
CA GLY A 185 -2.41 0.84 6.31
C GLY A 185 -3.60 0.37 7.14
N HIS A 186 -4.60 1.23 7.36
CA HIS A 186 -5.78 0.81 8.13
C HIS A 186 -6.54 -0.32 7.42
N HIS A 187 -6.95 -0.05 6.18
CA HIS A 187 -7.80 -0.94 5.38
C HIS A 187 -7.22 -1.21 3.99
N HIS A 188 -5.93 -0.95 3.79
CA HIS A 188 -5.22 -1.27 2.57
C HIS A 188 -3.89 -1.93 2.90
N THR A 189 -3.38 -2.71 1.96
CA THR A 189 -2.11 -3.39 2.09
C THR A 189 -1.30 -3.15 0.83
N THR A 190 0.00 -2.99 1.02
CA THR A 190 0.97 -2.87 -0.05
C THR A 190 2.08 -3.89 0.15
N CYS A 191 2.71 -4.32 -0.94
CA CYS A 191 3.90 -5.14 -0.82
C CYS A 191 4.97 -4.72 -1.83
N LEU A 192 6.21 -4.92 -1.41
CA LEU A 192 7.40 -4.71 -2.20
C LEU A 192 7.95 -6.06 -2.66
N THR A 193 8.19 -6.18 -3.96
CA THR A 193 8.83 -7.36 -4.55
C THR A 193 10.35 -7.20 -4.56
N PHE A 194 11.07 -8.31 -4.70
CA PHE A 194 12.53 -8.32 -4.82
C PHE A 194 13.05 -7.47 -6.01
N GLN A 195 12.23 -7.30 -7.05
CA GLN A 195 12.56 -6.50 -8.24
C GLN A 195 12.28 -5.00 -8.06
N GLY A 196 11.73 -4.58 -6.92
CA GLY A 196 11.36 -3.19 -6.67
C GLY A 196 9.99 -2.78 -7.20
N SER A 197 9.20 -3.72 -7.73
CA SER A 197 7.80 -3.50 -8.11
C SER A 197 6.91 -3.48 -6.87
N VAL A 198 5.86 -2.65 -6.92
CA VAL A 198 4.90 -2.46 -5.82
C VAL A 198 3.51 -2.94 -6.23
N PHE A 199 2.87 -3.70 -5.35
CA PHE A 199 1.47 -4.08 -5.47
C PHE A 199 0.67 -3.48 -4.32
N ALA A 200 -0.60 -3.16 -4.57
CA ALA A 200 -1.51 -2.60 -3.58
C ALA A 200 -2.93 -3.18 -3.72
N TRP A 201 -3.62 -3.34 -2.60
CA TRP A 201 -5.01 -3.79 -2.55
C TRP A 201 -5.72 -3.34 -1.26
N GLY A 202 -7.03 -3.56 -1.21
CA GLY A 202 -7.92 -3.12 -0.14
C GLY A 202 -8.70 -1.85 -0.47
N SER A 203 -8.92 -1.03 0.54
CA SER A 203 -9.64 0.25 0.45
C SER A 203 -8.88 1.26 -0.40
N ASN A 204 -9.60 1.97 -1.28
CA ASN A 204 -9.05 3.00 -2.16
C ASN A 204 -9.85 4.31 -2.17
N SER A 205 -10.70 4.55 -1.17
CA SER A 205 -11.60 5.71 -1.13
C SER A 205 -10.90 7.08 -1.19
N SER A 206 -9.61 7.13 -0.86
CA SER A 206 -8.78 8.34 -0.93
C SER A 206 -7.66 8.22 -1.98
N GLY A 207 -7.67 7.20 -2.84
CA GLY A 207 -6.60 6.94 -3.81
C GLY A 207 -5.34 6.33 -3.20
N GLN A 208 -5.41 5.77 -1.98
CA GLN A 208 -4.26 5.24 -1.24
C GLN A 208 -3.57 4.02 -1.90
N LEU A 209 -4.20 3.40 -2.89
CA LEU A 209 -3.60 2.34 -3.68
C LEU A 209 -2.70 2.85 -4.82
N GLY A 210 -2.84 4.12 -5.22
CA GLY A 210 -1.98 4.73 -6.26
C GLY A 210 -2.27 4.24 -7.69
N LEU A 211 -3.45 3.67 -7.93
CA LEU A 211 -3.83 3.03 -9.21
C LEU A 211 -4.44 4.00 -10.23
N GLY A 212 -4.50 5.30 -9.91
CA GLY A 212 -5.12 6.33 -10.77
C GLY A 212 -6.64 6.43 -10.64
N ASP A 213 -7.25 5.68 -9.73
CA ASP A 213 -8.67 5.73 -9.41
C ASP A 213 -8.91 5.67 -7.89
N THR A 214 -10.19 5.62 -7.50
CA THR A 214 -10.65 5.47 -6.11
C THR A 214 -11.46 4.19 -5.87
N CYS A 215 -11.42 3.21 -6.78
CA CYS A 215 -12.15 1.96 -6.59
C CYS A 215 -11.32 0.97 -5.75
N ASN A 216 -11.96 0.30 -4.78
CA ASN A 216 -11.32 -0.72 -3.92
C ASN A 216 -10.85 -1.93 -4.74
N ARG A 217 -9.77 -2.58 -4.31
CA ARG A 217 -9.26 -3.80 -4.97
C ARG A 217 -9.30 -4.98 -4.02
N GLN A 218 -9.97 -6.05 -4.42
CA GLN A 218 -10.10 -7.29 -3.64
C GLN A 218 -8.86 -8.18 -3.72
N GLN A 219 -7.97 -7.89 -4.67
CA GLN A 219 -6.73 -8.62 -4.91
C GLN A 219 -5.59 -7.66 -5.19
N PRO A 220 -4.34 -8.07 -4.86
CA PRO A 220 -3.12 -7.36 -5.24
C PRO A 220 -3.10 -6.93 -6.70
N GLU A 221 -2.95 -5.64 -6.94
CA GLU A 221 -2.70 -5.10 -8.26
C GLU A 221 -1.39 -4.30 -8.30
N MET A 222 -0.65 -4.46 -9.38
CA MET A 222 0.60 -3.76 -9.60
C MET A 222 0.36 -2.27 -9.86
N ILE A 223 1.07 -1.41 -9.12
CA ILE A 223 1.07 0.04 -9.36
C ILE A 223 1.94 0.32 -10.59
N ARG A 224 1.32 0.25 -11.78
CA ARG A 224 2.03 0.44 -13.05
C ARG A 224 2.74 1.78 -13.14
N ALA A 225 2.24 2.83 -12.50
CA ALA A 225 2.89 4.15 -12.48
C ALA A 225 4.32 4.14 -11.88
N LEU A 226 4.69 3.11 -11.12
CA LEU A 226 6.03 2.98 -10.50
C LEU A 226 6.98 2.05 -11.27
N TRP A 227 6.60 1.55 -12.46
CA TRP A 227 7.36 0.53 -13.18
C TRP A 227 8.81 0.94 -13.48
N ALA A 228 9.03 2.21 -13.86
CA ALA A 228 10.35 2.76 -14.18
C ALA A 228 11.09 3.32 -12.96
N THR A 229 10.49 3.27 -11.77
CA THR A 229 11.05 3.88 -10.55
C THR A 229 11.10 2.83 -9.43
N PRO A 230 12.12 1.93 -9.44
CA PRO A 230 12.20 0.84 -8.48
C PRO A 230 12.15 1.34 -7.03
N VAL A 231 11.26 0.75 -6.24
CA VAL A 231 11.06 1.10 -4.84
C VAL A 231 11.97 0.23 -3.96
N VAL A 232 12.49 0.82 -2.87
CA VAL A 232 13.35 0.13 -1.88
C VAL A 232 12.73 0.07 -0.50
N ALA A 233 11.77 0.95 -0.19
CA ALA A 233 11.02 0.90 1.07
C ALA A 233 9.61 1.48 0.88
N LEU A 234 8.67 0.96 1.66
CA LEU A 234 7.28 1.40 1.71
C LEU A 234 6.91 1.76 3.15
N ALA A 235 6.00 2.72 3.29
CA ALA A 235 5.34 3.04 4.56
C ALA A 235 3.88 3.38 4.26
N CYS A 236 2.98 2.94 5.14
CA CYS A 236 1.56 3.26 5.04
C CYS A 236 1.10 3.97 6.31
N GLY A 237 0.27 4.98 6.15
CA GLY A 237 -0.56 5.50 7.23
C GLY A 237 -2.00 5.00 7.10
N SER A 238 -2.94 5.71 7.74
CA SER A 238 -4.34 5.29 7.76
C SER A 238 -5.02 5.24 6.38
N SER A 239 -4.74 6.21 5.52
CA SER A 239 -5.29 6.28 4.17
C SER A 239 -4.33 6.93 3.19
N HIS A 240 -3.02 6.76 3.40
CA HIS A 240 -1.98 7.25 2.50
C HIS A 240 -0.80 6.28 2.49
N THR A 241 -0.01 6.36 1.43
CA THR A 241 1.15 5.50 1.22
C THR A 241 2.32 6.37 0.78
N VAL A 242 3.51 6.00 1.24
CA VAL A 242 4.78 6.63 0.89
C VAL A 242 5.74 5.55 0.43
N ALA A 243 6.50 5.85 -0.63
CA ALA A 243 7.53 4.99 -1.17
C ALA A 243 8.86 5.73 -1.26
N LEU A 244 9.94 5.05 -0.87
CA LEU A 244 11.32 5.48 -1.11
C LEU A 244 11.85 4.75 -2.33
N THR A 245 12.27 5.49 -3.34
CA THR A 245 12.82 4.94 -4.58
C THR A 245 14.31 4.65 -4.44
N ARG A 246 14.85 3.81 -5.33
CA ARG A 246 16.30 3.54 -5.40
C ARG A 246 17.10 4.81 -5.69
N GLN A 247 16.50 5.77 -6.41
CA GLN A 247 17.07 7.10 -6.68
C GLN A 247 16.95 8.07 -5.49
N ARG A 248 16.56 7.59 -4.30
CA ARG A 248 16.40 8.40 -3.07
C ARG A 248 15.30 9.47 -3.18
N MET A 249 14.34 9.28 -4.08
CA MET A 249 13.15 10.12 -4.14
C MET A 249 12.06 9.56 -3.22
N VAL A 250 11.27 10.46 -2.62
CA VAL A 250 10.11 10.10 -1.82
C VAL A 250 8.86 10.38 -2.64
N LEU A 251 8.04 9.36 -2.85
CA LEU A 251 6.76 9.44 -3.53
C LEU A 251 5.65 9.23 -2.51
N SER A 252 4.57 10.00 -2.60
CA SER A 252 3.44 9.92 -1.66
C SER A 252 2.12 10.04 -2.42
N TRP A 253 1.12 9.27 -1.99
CA TRP A 253 -0.23 9.30 -2.57
C TRP A 253 -1.29 8.90 -1.55
N GLY A 254 -2.55 9.19 -1.87
CA GLY A 254 -3.70 8.92 -1.02
C GLY A 254 -4.28 10.19 -0.38
N ARG A 255 -4.78 10.06 0.85
CA ARG A 255 -5.40 11.17 1.59
C ARG A 255 -4.39 12.26 1.90
N ALA A 256 -4.76 13.51 1.57
CA ALA A 256 -3.88 14.68 1.70
C ALA A 256 -4.38 15.75 2.70
N LYS A 257 -5.54 15.53 3.33
CA LYS A 257 -6.29 16.52 4.14
C LYS A 257 -5.47 17.23 5.23
N TYR A 258 -4.43 16.60 5.78
CA TYR A 258 -3.62 17.11 6.88
C TYR A 258 -2.17 17.42 6.47
N GLY A 259 -1.87 17.43 5.16
CA GLY A 259 -0.51 17.66 4.67
C GLY A 259 0.40 16.44 4.76
N GLN A 260 -0.14 15.25 5.07
CA GLN A 260 0.65 14.02 5.23
C GLN A 260 1.39 13.58 3.95
N LEU A 261 1.00 14.10 2.79
CA LEU A 261 1.71 13.83 1.53
C LEU A 261 2.96 14.69 1.35
N GLY A 262 3.17 15.72 2.17
CA GLY A 262 4.31 16.63 2.04
C GLY A 262 4.27 17.51 0.78
N LEU A 263 3.08 17.68 0.18
CA LEU A 263 2.90 18.51 -1.02
C LEU A 263 2.89 20.00 -0.67
N LEU A 264 3.32 20.82 -1.63
CA LEU A 264 3.29 22.28 -1.48
C LEU A 264 1.83 22.76 -1.49
N LEU A 265 1.49 23.61 -0.53
CA LEU A 265 0.24 24.36 -0.51
C LEU A 265 0.37 25.54 -1.46
N GLN A 266 -0.52 25.62 -2.45
CA GLN A 266 -0.71 26.84 -3.22
C GLN A 266 -1.97 27.53 -2.70
N SER A 267 -1.82 28.78 -2.25
CA SER A 267 -2.96 29.66 -1.99
C SER A 267 -3.42 30.23 -3.33
N GLU A 268 -4.60 29.83 -3.79
CA GLU A 268 -5.32 30.63 -4.77
C GLU A 268 -5.96 31.79 -4.00
N GLU A 269 -5.43 33.00 -4.16
CA GLU A 269 -6.16 34.20 -3.76
C GLU A 269 -7.38 34.29 -4.68
N GLY A 270 -8.57 34.07 -4.12
CA GLY A 270 -9.81 34.32 -4.85
C GLY A 270 -9.92 35.82 -5.12
N GLU A 271 -10.27 36.20 -6.35
CA GLU A 271 -10.55 37.60 -6.73
C GLU A 271 -11.74 38.21 -5.95
N ASP A 272 -12.43 37.43 -5.12
CA ASP A 272 -13.54 37.85 -4.28
C ASP A 272 -13.18 37.46 -2.83
N GLY A 273 -13.17 38.43 -1.91
CA GLY A 273 -12.61 38.35 -0.55
C GLY A 273 -13.23 37.34 0.44
N GLY A 274 -13.61 36.15 -0.01
CA GLY A 274 -13.96 34.98 0.80
C GLY A 274 -12.74 34.13 1.16
N GLN A 275 -12.88 33.31 2.20
CA GLN A 275 -11.83 32.41 2.70
C GLN A 275 -11.21 31.58 1.56
N GLY A 276 -9.93 31.85 1.25
CA GLY A 276 -9.19 31.15 0.21
C GLY A 276 -9.15 29.64 0.45
N THR A 277 -9.41 28.86 -0.60
CA THR A 277 -9.29 27.40 -0.54
C THR A 277 -7.83 27.02 -0.76
N LEU A 278 -7.20 26.39 0.24
CA LEU A 278 -5.85 25.85 0.10
C LEU A 278 -5.89 24.59 -0.77
N LYS A 279 -5.25 24.63 -1.95
CA LYS A 279 -5.04 23.43 -2.77
C LYS A 279 -3.62 22.91 -2.56
N GLN A 280 -3.50 21.62 -2.31
CA GLN A 280 -2.21 20.94 -2.38
C GLN A 280 -1.93 20.57 -3.83
N SER A 281 -0.75 20.93 -4.31
CA SER A 281 -0.30 20.58 -5.66
C SER A 281 1.04 19.87 -5.60
N HIS A 282 1.24 18.91 -6.50
CA HIS A 282 2.57 18.41 -6.76
C HIS A 282 3.41 19.56 -7.31
N SER A 283 4.63 19.73 -6.77
CA SER A 283 5.60 20.60 -7.42
C SER A 283 5.79 20.12 -8.85
N ALA A 284 5.65 21.01 -9.85
CA ALA A 284 5.87 20.69 -11.25
C ALA A 284 7.29 20.13 -11.54
N ARG A 285 8.20 20.18 -10.55
CA ARG A 285 9.54 19.60 -10.61
C ARG A 285 9.63 18.11 -10.22
N PHE A 286 8.57 17.53 -9.65
CA PHE A 286 8.58 16.18 -9.08
C PHE A 286 7.36 15.32 -9.47
N CYS A 287 6.59 15.73 -10.48
CA CYS A 287 5.59 14.85 -11.08
C CYS A 287 6.28 13.74 -11.87
N CYS A 288 6.49 12.57 -11.25
CA CYS A 288 6.96 11.39 -11.97
C CYS A 288 5.94 10.82 -12.96
N VAL A 289 4.72 11.38 -13.04
CA VAL A 289 3.80 11.19 -14.17
C VAL A 289 2.96 12.46 -14.32
N SER A 290 3.01 13.12 -15.48
CA SER A 290 1.99 14.09 -15.88
C SER A 290 1.64 13.86 -17.36
N PRO A 291 0.38 13.57 -17.71
CA PRO A 291 -0.06 13.32 -19.09
C PRO A 291 -0.05 14.54 -20.02
N SER A 292 0.41 15.71 -19.55
CA SER A 292 0.15 16.98 -20.24
C SER A 292 1.31 17.95 -20.07
N LEU A 293 2.46 17.69 -20.72
CA LEU A 293 3.46 18.73 -20.93
C LEU A 293 2.98 19.69 -22.03
N LYS A 294 2.40 20.83 -21.63
CA LYS A 294 2.47 22.03 -22.48
C LYS A 294 3.92 22.54 -22.45
N ARG A 295 4.60 22.39 -23.59
CA ARG A 295 5.92 22.93 -23.91
C ARG A 295 6.10 24.36 -23.37
N GLN A 296 7.03 24.56 -22.45
CA GLN A 296 7.72 25.84 -22.33
C GLN A 296 9.12 25.69 -22.93
N ARG A 297 9.36 26.41 -24.03
CA ARG A 297 10.68 26.59 -24.63
C ARG A 297 11.37 27.74 -23.89
N THR A 298 12.49 27.46 -23.24
CA THR A 298 13.48 28.49 -22.89
C THR A 298 14.76 28.23 -23.71
N PRO A 299 15.37 29.27 -24.30
CA PRO A 299 16.57 29.11 -25.11
C PRO A 299 17.78 29.14 -24.19
N HIS A 300 18.27 27.98 -23.77
CA HIS A 300 19.60 27.86 -23.20
C HIS A 300 20.33 26.77 -23.97
N VAL A 301 21.50 27.11 -24.50
CA VAL A 301 22.36 26.24 -25.30
C VAL A 301 22.56 24.92 -24.55
N SER A 302 21.95 23.86 -25.08
CA SER A 302 21.89 22.52 -24.50
C SER A 302 23.23 21.82 -24.70
N MET A 303 24.09 21.82 -23.68
CA MET A 303 25.22 20.88 -23.69
C MET A 303 24.67 19.47 -23.53
N VAL A 304 24.83 18.62 -24.54
CA VAL A 304 24.43 17.21 -24.49
C VAL A 304 25.39 16.44 -23.58
N ASN A 305 24.83 15.63 -22.68
CA ASN A 305 25.61 14.76 -21.80
C ASN A 305 26.21 13.60 -22.61
N GLN A 306 27.52 13.67 -22.86
CA GLN A 306 28.27 12.69 -23.66
C GLN A 306 28.18 11.25 -23.11
N GLY A 307 28.02 11.07 -21.79
CA GLY A 307 27.88 9.75 -21.18
C GLY A 307 26.51 9.11 -21.45
N GLN A 308 25.45 9.90 -21.53
CA GLN A 308 24.12 9.41 -21.90
C GLN A 308 24.06 9.12 -23.41
N LEU A 309 24.73 9.95 -24.22
CA LEU A 309 24.85 9.74 -25.66
C LEU A 309 25.60 8.45 -25.99
N SER A 310 26.70 8.14 -25.28
CA SER A 310 27.40 6.87 -25.45
C SER A 310 26.53 5.67 -25.10
N SER A 311 25.73 5.74 -24.03
CA SER A 311 24.82 4.64 -23.66
C SER A 311 23.74 4.41 -24.72
N LEU A 312 23.16 5.46 -25.30
CA LEU A 312 22.19 5.33 -26.38
C LEU A 312 22.81 4.72 -27.65
N ARG A 313 24.07 5.10 -27.97
CA ARG A 313 24.82 4.51 -29.08
C ARG A 313 25.12 3.02 -28.85
N GLU A 314 25.48 2.62 -27.64
CA GLU A 314 25.68 1.21 -27.28
C GLU A 314 24.37 0.39 -27.41
N MET A 315 23.23 1.04 -27.22
CA MET A 315 21.90 0.44 -27.44
C MET A 315 21.47 0.42 -28.91
N GLY A 316 22.33 0.87 -29.84
CA GLY A 316 22.08 0.83 -31.28
C GLY A 316 21.17 1.95 -31.79
N ILE A 317 20.99 3.03 -31.02
CA ILE A 317 20.23 4.21 -31.45
C ILE A 317 21.14 5.13 -32.29
N GLU A 318 20.64 5.56 -33.44
CA GLU A 318 21.32 6.49 -34.34
C GLU A 318 21.68 7.81 -33.62
N GLU A 319 22.89 8.32 -33.87
CA GLU A 319 23.42 9.48 -33.13
C GLU A 319 22.54 10.72 -33.26
N GLY A 320 21.98 10.98 -34.44
CA GLY A 320 21.06 12.10 -34.65
C GLY A 320 19.77 11.99 -33.83
N GLU A 321 19.22 10.77 -33.71
CA GLU A 321 18.02 10.48 -32.93
C GLU A 321 18.29 10.55 -31.42
N ALA A 322 19.44 10.03 -30.98
CA ALA A 322 19.90 10.11 -29.60
C ALA A 322 20.15 11.56 -29.15
N LEU A 323 20.78 12.39 -30.00
CA LEU A 323 21.01 13.81 -29.73
C LEU A 323 19.69 14.57 -29.60
N ALA A 324 18.76 14.37 -30.54
CA ALA A 324 17.44 14.99 -30.51
C ALA A 324 16.65 14.59 -29.25
N ALA A 325 16.74 13.32 -28.84
CA ALA A 325 16.10 12.81 -27.63
C ALA A 325 16.69 13.39 -26.35
N LEU A 326 18.02 13.44 -26.23
CA LEU A 326 18.69 14.03 -25.06
C LEU A 326 18.43 15.52 -24.95
N GLU A 327 18.39 16.23 -26.07
CA GLU A 327 18.00 17.63 -26.09
C GLU A 327 16.53 17.83 -25.71
N ALA A 328 15.61 17.03 -26.26
CA ALA A 328 14.18 17.12 -25.96
C ALA A 328 13.84 16.79 -24.50
N THR A 329 14.61 15.89 -23.89
CA THR A 329 14.47 15.49 -22.48
C THR A 329 15.37 16.28 -21.52
N ASN A 330 16.13 17.26 -22.03
CA ASN A 330 17.07 18.05 -21.24
C ASN A 330 18.05 17.21 -20.40
N ASN A 331 18.61 16.14 -20.99
CA ASN A 331 19.57 15.21 -20.38
C ASN A 331 19.07 14.53 -19.08
N GLN A 332 17.76 14.35 -18.91
CA GLN A 332 17.19 13.81 -17.66
C GLN A 332 17.46 12.31 -17.44
N GLY A 333 17.87 11.56 -18.48
CA GLY A 333 18.19 10.14 -18.38
C GLY A 333 18.09 9.41 -19.72
N VAL A 334 18.76 8.26 -19.82
CA VAL A 334 18.76 7.43 -21.04
C VAL A 334 17.37 6.82 -21.25
N GLU A 335 16.68 6.47 -20.16
CA GLU A 335 15.36 5.85 -20.18
C GLU A 335 14.28 6.79 -20.75
N LEU A 336 14.29 8.07 -20.32
CA LEU A 336 13.39 9.09 -20.84
C LEU A 336 13.69 9.43 -22.30
N ALA A 337 14.97 9.45 -22.68
CA ALA A 337 15.37 9.65 -24.08
C ALA A 337 14.83 8.51 -24.96
N ILE A 338 14.88 7.27 -24.49
CA ILE A 338 14.33 6.11 -25.19
C ILE A 338 12.81 6.19 -25.32
N GLU A 339 12.08 6.54 -24.24
CA GLU A 339 10.63 6.74 -24.32
C GLU A 339 10.25 7.82 -25.33
N TRP A 340 10.99 8.93 -25.33
CA TRP A 340 10.77 10.01 -26.29
C TRP A 340 10.94 9.51 -27.73
N ILE A 341 12.01 8.74 -28.00
CA ILE A 341 12.28 8.15 -29.32
C ILE A 341 11.11 7.26 -29.78
N PHE A 342 10.67 6.34 -28.93
CA PHE A 342 9.56 5.44 -29.28
C PHE A 342 8.23 6.18 -29.48
N SER A 343 8.00 7.27 -28.74
CA SER A 343 6.82 8.11 -28.92
C SER A 343 6.76 8.81 -30.29
N GLN A 344 7.92 9.21 -30.83
CA GLN A 344 7.98 9.84 -32.16
C GLN A 344 7.70 8.82 -33.28
N ARG A 345 8.24 7.61 -33.16
CA ARG A 345 8.02 6.53 -34.16
C ARG A 345 6.57 6.07 -34.23
N GLN A 346 5.82 6.11 -33.12
CA GLN A 346 4.38 5.83 -33.14
C GLN A 346 3.57 6.92 -33.86
N LEU A 347 4.00 8.18 -33.79
CA LEU A 347 3.35 9.29 -34.49
C LEU A 347 3.57 9.22 -36.01
N GLU A 348 4.76 8.79 -36.44
CA GLU A 348 5.07 8.60 -37.87
C GLU A 348 4.33 7.40 -38.48
N GLY A 349 4.15 6.30 -37.71
CA GLY A 349 3.38 5.13 -38.15
C GLY A 349 1.89 5.40 -38.39
N CYS A 350 1.28 6.36 -37.68
CA CYS A 350 -0.11 6.77 -37.88
C CYS A 350 -0.30 7.76 -39.04
N ALA A 351 0.76 8.41 -39.53
CA ALA A 351 0.69 9.37 -40.64
C ALA A 351 0.84 8.72 -42.03
N GLY A 352 1.27 7.45 -42.10
CA GLY A 352 1.51 6.71 -43.35
C GLY A 352 0.36 5.86 -43.87
N GLY A 353 -0.77 5.81 -43.17
CA GLY A 353 -1.99 5.09 -43.59
C GLY A 353 -3.06 6.07 -44.08
N GLY A 354 -2.81 6.71 -45.22
CA GLY A 354 -3.75 7.56 -45.94
C GLY A 354 -4.27 6.87 -47.20
#